data_AF-G5SA05-F1
#
_entry.id   AF-G5SA05-F1
#
_cell.length_a   1.000
_cell.length_b   1.000
_cell.length_c   1.000
_cell.angle_alpha   90.00
_cell.angle_beta   90.00
_cell.angle_gamma   90.00
#
_symmetry.space_group_name_H-M   'P 1'
#
loop_
_entity.id
_entity.type
_entity.pdbx_description
1 polymer ?
#
loop_
_entity_poly.entity_id
_entity_poly.type
_entity_poly.pdbx_seq_one_letter_code
_entity_poly.pdbx_strand_id
1 'polypeptide(L)'
;MAKQGTLPPGFFWTDADNIDVPMSADELIKLEATMQQNMVLVGFKIHERQRQMKDEVNSLINAQAVLGYVLAGRKTVKECIMSCFTTPAILEMPGHYLWRIHESFEFYLSDDNSDVISVPAGFVTDLATVPCIFWSVMPPDGKYAKAAIIHDYLYDNALRTKKEANLIFLDGMTVPGAPKWKRIEMYLAVR
;
A
#
# COMPACT_ATOMS: atom_id res chain seq x y z
N MET A 1 -2.72 28.37 16.26
CA MET A 1 -1.57 29.31 16.18
C MET A 1 -1.87 30.50 15.27
N ALA A 2 -2.12 30.34 13.97
CA ALA A 2 -2.47 31.47 13.08
C ALA A 2 -3.76 32.21 13.51
N LYS A 3 -4.85 31.48 13.76
CA LYS A 3 -6.12 32.03 14.32
C LYS A 3 -6.00 32.63 15.73
N GLN A 4 -4.92 32.31 16.44
CA GLN A 4 -4.67 32.79 17.80
C GLN A 4 -3.72 34.00 17.83
N GLY A 5 -3.23 34.46 16.66
CA GLY A 5 -2.33 35.61 16.55
C GLY A 5 -0.90 35.35 17.05
N THR A 6 -0.52 34.10 17.30
CA THR A 6 0.75 33.73 17.93
C THR A 6 1.79 33.25 16.92
N LEU A 7 1.86 33.86 15.73
CA LEU A 7 2.88 33.52 14.73
C LEU A 7 4.20 34.23 15.06
N PRO A 8 5.35 33.52 15.04
CA PRO A 8 6.65 34.15 15.25
C PRO A 8 6.95 35.24 14.21
N PRO A 9 7.72 36.28 14.56
CA PRO A 9 8.17 37.29 13.60
C PRO A 9 8.97 36.62 12.47
N GLY A 10 8.61 36.91 11.22
CA GLY A 10 9.29 36.34 10.05
C GLY A 10 8.94 34.87 9.76
N PHE A 11 7.78 34.39 10.20
CA PHE A 11 7.32 33.03 9.90
C PHE A 11 7.29 32.75 8.37
N PHE A 12 7.84 31.62 7.99
CA PHE A 12 7.83 31.08 6.62
C PHE A 12 7.43 29.61 6.64
N TRP A 13 6.86 29.14 5.54
CA TRP A 13 6.60 27.72 5.31
C TRP A 13 7.50 27.23 4.20
N THR A 14 8.25 26.17 4.47
CA THR A 14 9.07 25.50 3.46
C THR A 14 8.20 24.49 2.71
N ASP A 15 8.14 24.61 1.38
CA ASP A 15 7.38 23.71 0.53
C ASP A 15 8.10 22.37 0.25
N ALA A 16 7.50 21.51 -0.58
CA ALA A 16 8.05 20.20 -0.91
C ALA A 16 9.36 20.26 -1.70
N ASP A 17 9.67 21.40 -2.33
CA ASP A 17 10.88 21.63 -3.11
C ASP A 17 11.97 22.36 -2.29
N ASN A 18 11.78 22.46 -0.96
CA ASN A 18 12.62 23.20 -0.02
C ASN A 18 12.73 24.71 -0.32
N ILE A 19 11.68 25.31 -0.87
CA ILE A 19 11.62 26.74 -1.10
C ILE A 19 10.90 27.40 0.08
N ASP A 20 11.53 28.41 0.68
CA ASP A 20 10.94 29.17 1.78
C ASP A 20 9.92 30.17 1.26
N VAL A 21 8.65 29.93 1.57
CA VAL A 21 7.53 30.79 1.18
C VAL A 21 7.07 31.60 2.40
N PRO A 22 7.21 32.93 2.39
CA PRO A 22 6.69 33.76 3.47
C PRO A 22 5.16 33.66 3.49
N MET A 23 4.57 33.44 4.67
CA MET A 23 3.11 33.39 4.82
C MET A 23 2.63 34.24 5.99
N SER A 24 1.62 35.05 5.72
CA SER A 24 0.90 35.82 6.73
C SER A 24 -0.12 34.96 7.48
N ALA A 25 -0.56 35.45 8.64
CA ALA A 25 -1.62 34.81 9.42
C ALA A 25 -2.94 34.70 8.63
N ASP A 26 -3.27 35.72 7.84
CA ASP A 26 -4.50 35.77 7.05
C ASP A 26 -4.50 34.77 5.89
N GLU A 27 -3.36 34.58 5.23
CA GLU A 27 -3.18 33.58 4.17
C GLU A 27 -3.29 32.16 4.72
N LEU A 28 -2.69 31.90 5.89
CA LEU A 28 -2.83 30.62 6.60
C LEU A 28 -4.28 30.30 6.94
N ILE A 29 -5.05 31.28 7.41
CA ILE A 29 -6.47 31.12 7.75
C ILE A 29 -7.30 30.83 6.50
N LYS A 30 -7.04 31.54 5.39
CA LYS A 30 -7.69 31.28 4.11
C LYS A 30 -7.36 29.88 3.58
N LEU A 31 -6.09 29.49 3.61
CA LEU A 31 -5.64 28.17 3.19
C LEU A 31 -6.33 27.06 3.99
N GLU A 32 -6.40 27.20 5.32
CA GLU A 32 -7.11 26.25 6.19
C GLU A 32 -8.59 26.14 5.80
N ALA A 33 -9.27 27.26 5.56
CA ALA A 33 -10.66 27.27 5.14
C ALA A 33 -10.86 26.58 3.78
N THR A 34 -9.98 26.85 2.80
CA THR A 34 -9.99 26.18 1.50
C THR A 34 -9.73 24.68 1.63
N MET A 35 -8.77 24.27 2.48
CA MET A 35 -8.50 22.85 2.75
C MET A 35 -9.71 22.16 3.37
N GLN A 36 -10.37 22.78 4.35
CA GLN A 36 -11.59 22.25 4.97
C GLN A 36 -12.72 22.07 3.96
N GLN A 37 -12.98 23.07 3.12
CA GLN A 37 -13.99 22.97 2.06
C GLN A 37 -13.64 21.87 1.05
N ASN A 38 -12.38 21.78 0.64
CA ASN A 38 -11.91 20.74 -0.28
C ASN A 38 -12.06 19.34 0.34
N MET A 39 -11.71 19.15 1.62
CA MET A 39 -11.91 17.87 2.30
C MET A 39 -13.38 17.46 2.33
N VAL A 40 -14.29 18.39 2.63
CA VAL A 40 -15.74 18.13 2.61
C VAL A 40 -16.21 17.77 1.21
N LEU A 41 -15.79 18.52 0.19
CA LEU A 41 -16.19 18.30 -1.20
C LEU A 41 -15.66 16.98 -1.76
N VAL A 42 -14.40 16.64 -1.48
CA VAL A 42 -13.81 15.34 -1.84
C VAL A 42 -14.51 14.21 -1.09
N GLY A 43 -14.77 14.37 0.21
CA GLY A 43 -15.53 13.42 1.01
C GLY A 43 -16.92 13.15 0.43
N PHE A 44 -17.63 14.20 0.03
CA PHE A 44 -18.94 14.07 -0.61
C PHE A 44 -18.88 13.31 -1.93
N LYS A 45 -17.92 13.62 -2.81
CA LYS A 45 -17.70 12.87 -4.07
C LYS A 45 -17.41 11.39 -3.82
N ILE A 46 -16.65 11.08 -2.76
CA ILE A 46 -16.38 9.69 -2.36
C ILE A 46 -17.69 9.01 -1.94
N HIS A 47 -18.52 9.69 -1.14
CA HIS A 47 -19.82 9.16 -0.73
C HIS A 47 -20.76 8.92 -1.92
N GLU A 48 -20.85 9.85 -2.87
CA GLU A 48 -21.64 9.67 -4.10
C GLU A 48 -21.14 8.47 -4.91
N ARG A 49 -19.83 8.35 -5.12
CA ARG A 49 -19.27 7.20 -5.85
C ARG A 49 -19.51 5.89 -5.11
N GLN A 50 -19.40 5.87 -3.79
CA GLN A 50 -19.71 4.67 -2.99
C GLN A 50 -21.17 4.27 -3.10
N ARG A 51 -22.11 5.24 -3.16
CA ARG A 51 -23.53 4.96 -3.38
C ARG A 51 -23.77 4.37 -4.75
N GLN A 52 -23.23 5.00 -5.80
CA GLN A 52 -23.32 4.49 -7.17
C GLN A 52 -22.72 3.09 -7.30
N MET A 53 -21.56 2.85 -6.69
CA MET A 53 -20.91 1.53 -6.69
C MET A 53 -21.79 0.47 -5.99
N LYS A 54 -22.45 0.81 -4.89
CA LYS A 54 -23.39 -0.10 -4.22
C LYS A 54 -24.59 -0.44 -5.12
N ASP A 55 -25.14 0.55 -5.81
CA ASP A 55 -26.26 0.34 -6.72
C ASP A 55 -25.84 -0.53 -7.93
N GLU A 56 -24.68 -0.24 -8.53
CA GLU A 56 -24.06 -1.05 -9.58
C GLU A 56 -23.87 -2.50 -9.13
N VAL A 57 -23.24 -2.73 -7.98
CA VAL A 57 -22.99 -4.08 -7.44
C VAL A 57 -24.30 -4.81 -7.13
N ASN A 58 -25.31 -4.14 -6.57
CA ASN A 58 -26.62 -4.73 -6.29
C ASN A 58 -27.36 -5.17 -7.57
N SER A 59 -27.06 -4.54 -8.71
CA SER A 59 -27.62 -4.92 -10.02
C SER A 59 -26.93 -6.12 -10.67
N LEU A 60 -25.80 -6.60 -10.12
CA LEU A 60 -25.09 -7.75 -10.67
C LEU A 60 -25.78 -9.04 -10.23
N ILE A 61 -26.28 -9.80 -11.22
CA ILE A 61 -27.10 -10.98 -10.97
C ILE A 61 -26.37 -12.32 -11.18
N ASN A 62 -25.13 -12.32 -11.67
CA ASN A 62 -24.37 -13.55 -11.91
C ASN A 62 -22.90 -13.40 -11.56
N ALA A 63 -22.27 -14.55 -11.26
CA ALA A 63 -20.89 -14.61 -10.80
C ALA A 63 -19.88 -14.04 -11.82
N GLN A 64 -20.13 -14.23 -13.12
CA GLN A 64 -19.24 -13.70 -14.17
C GLN A 64 -19.25 -12.17 -14.20
N ALA A 65 -20.42 -11.56 -14.00
CA ALA A 65 -20.57 -10.11 -13.92
C ALA A 65 -19.93 -9.53 -12.66
N VAL A 66 -20.00 -10.25 -11.53
CA VAL A 66 -19.27 -9.89 -10.30
C VAL A 66 -17.76 -9.94 -10.54
N LEU A 67 -17.24 -11.04 -11.10
CA LEU A 67 -15.81 -11.19 -11.40
C LEU A 67 -15.31 -10.14 -12.41
N GLY A 68 -16.11 -9.79 -13.41
CA GLY A 68 -15.77 -8.77 -14.41
C GLY A 68 -15.91 -7.32 -13.95
N TYR A 69 -16.44 -7.06 -12.75
CA TYR A 69 -16.68 -5.70 -12.28
C TYR A 69 -15.36 -4.95 -12.02
N VAL A 70 -15.19 -3.76 -12.61
CA VAL A 70 -13.96 -2.97 -12.52
C VAL A 70 -13.95 -2.10 -11.26
N LEU A 71 -13.03 -2.39 -10.34
CA LEU A 71 -12.84 -1.64 -9.11
C LEU A 71 -11.92 -0.43 -9.37
N ALA A 72 -12.45 0.76 -9.08
CA ALA A 72 -11.72 2.03 -9.11
C ALA A 72 -10.90 2.27 -10.40
N GLY A 73 -11.37 1.74 -11.54
CA GLY A 73 -10.79 1.96 -12.87
C GLY A 73 -9.42 1.31 -13.10
N ARG A 74 -9.00 0.33 -12.29
CA ARG A 74 -7.66 -0.28 -12.41
C ARG A 74 -7.65 -1.79 -12.59
N LYS A 75 -8.44 -2.53 -11.80
CA LYS A 75 -8.47 -3.99 -11.83
C LYS A 75 -9.90 -4.50 -11.70
N THR A 76 -10.21 -5.63 -12.35
CA THR A 76 -11.46 -6.36 -12.15
C THR A 76 -11.44 -7.10 -10.81
N VAL A 77 -12.62 -7.45 -10.29
CA VAL A 77 -12.75 -8.29 -9.09
C VAL A 77 -12.00 -9.62 -9.29
N LYS A 78 -12.05 -10.21 -10.49
CA LYS A 78 -11.30 -11.41 -10.85
C LYS A 78 -9.79 -11.21 -10.60
N GLU A 79 -9.21 -10.18 -11.18
CA GLU A 79 -7.78 -9.85 -11.02
C GLU A 79 -7.37 -9.57 -9.57
N CYS A 80 -8.29 -9.09 -8.72
CA CYS A 80 -8.02 -8.89 -7.29
C CYS A 80 -8.08 -10.18 -6.46
N ILE A 81 -8.72 -11.24 -6.96
CA ILE A 81 -8.87 -12.53 -6.26
C ILE A 81 -7.87 -13.57 -6.78
N MET A 82 -7.32 -13.38 -8.00
CA MET A 82 -6.45 -14.33 -8.70
C MET A 82 -5.03 -14.49 -8.14
N SER A 83 -4.54 -13.59 -7.29
CA SER A 83 -3.26 -13.76 -6.59
C SER A 83 -3.51 -14.45 -5.24
N CYS A 84 -2.87 -15.60 -4.98
CA CYS A 84 -3.02 -16.32 -3.70
C CYS A 84 -1.68 -16.86 -3.15
N PHE A 85 -1.59 -16.99 -1.83
CA PHE A 85 -0.51 -17.70 -1.14
C PHE A 85 -1.02 -19.09 -0.77
N THR A 86 -0.35 -20.14 -1.25
CA THR A 86 -0.80 -21.53 -1.06
C THR A 86 -0.44 -22.09 0.32
N THR A 87 0.71 -21.73 0.87
CA THR A 87 1.24 -22.31 2.13
C THR A 87 1.43 -21.21 3.19
N PRO A 88 1.16 -21.47 4.49
CA PRO A 88 1.62 -20.58 5.57
C PRO A 88 3.16 -20.44 5.53
N ALA A 89 3.66 -19.22 5.71
CA ALA A 89 5.11 -19.02 5.80
C ALA A 89 5.51 -19.15 7.27
N ILE A 90 6.28 -20.18 7.60
CA ILE A 90 6.85 -20.38 8.93
C ILE A 90 8.26 -19.76 8.94
N LEU A 91 8.47 -18.82 9.86
CA LEU A 91 9.71 -18.05 9.97
C LEU A 91 10.43 -18.39 11.27
N GLU A 92 11.73 -18.67 11.17
CA GLU A 92 12.65 -18.76 12.30
C GLU A 92 13.41 -17.45 12.45
N MET A 93 13.66 -17.00 13.68
CA MET A 93 14.43 -15.79 13.96
C MET A 93 15.82 -16.15 14.53
N PRO A 94 16.86 -16.32 13.68
CA PRO A 94 18.20 -16.66 14.14
C PRO A 94 18.94 -15.51 14.85
N GLY A 95 18.54 -14.24 14.66
CA GLY A 95 19.10 -13.08 15.36
C GLY A 95 19.01 -11.76 14.56
N HIS A 96 19.12 -10.60 15.24
CA HIS A 96 19.17 -9.25 14.65
C HIS A 96 18.07 -8.91 13.62
N TYR A 97 16.79 -9.22 13.91
CA TYR A 97 15.66 -8.98 12.99
C TYR A 97 15.78 -9.66 11.61
N LEU A 98 16.72 -10.60 11.46
CA LEU A 98 16.78 -11.47 10.29
C LEU A 98 15.85 -12.64 10.52
N TRP A 99 15.06 -12.94 9.50
CA TRP A 99 14.14 -14.04 9.47
C TRP A 99 14.61 -15.06 8.45
N ARG A 100 14.64 -16.33 8.85
CA ARG A 100 14.92 -17.45 7.97
C ARG A 100 13.62 -18.18 7.68
N ILE A 101 13.36 -18.43 6.41
CA ILE A 101 12.20 -19.22 5.99
C ILE A 101 12.45 -20.69 6.36
N HIS A 102 11.55 -21.30 7.14
CA HIS A 102 11.62 -22.71 7.49
C HIS A 102 11.07 -23.61 6.37
N GLU A 103 9.95 -23.21 5.77
CA GLU A 103 9.28 -23.95 4.69
C GLU A 103 9.20 -23.12 3.42
N SER A 104 9.56 -23.72 2.29
CA SER A 104 9.39 -23.08 0.98
C SER A 104 7.91 -22.79 0.73
N PHE A 105 7.63 -21.63 0.16
CA PHE A 105 6.28 -21.28 -0.26
C PHE A 105 6.30 -20.67 -1.65
N GLU A 106 5.13 -20.74 -2.29
CA GLU A 106 4.95 -20.31 -3.67
C GLU A 106 3.92 -19.18 -3.73
N PHE A 107 4.13 -18.29 -4.70
CA PHE A 107 3.22 -17.22 -5.02
C PHE A 107 2.85 -17.26 -6.49
N TYR A 108 1.55 -17.35 -6.73
CA TYR A 108 0.96 -17.47 -8.04
C TYR A 108 0.44 -16.12 -8.49
N LEU A 109 0.98 -15.60 -9.61
CA LEU A 109 0.52 -14.34 -10.20
C LEU A 109 -0.73 -14.56 -11.07
N SER A 110 -1.00 -15.81 -11.47
CA SER A 110 -2.10 -16.21 -12.36
C SER A 110 -2.64 -17.62 -12.05
N ASP A 111 -3.92 -17.85 -12.31
CA ASP A 111 -4.62 -19.14 -12.09
C ASP A 111 -4.13 -20.28 -12.99
N ASP A 112 -3.44 -19.98 -14.09
CA ASP A 112 -2.93 -20.98 -15.04
C ASP A 112 -1.57 -21.57 -14.62
N ASN A 113 -1.07 -21.19 -13.43
CA ASN A 113 0.25 -21.56 -12.92
C ASN A 113 1.40 -21.22 -13.90
N SER A 114 1.19 -20.27 -14.81
CA SER A 114 2.21 -19.92 -15.81
C SER A 114 3.33 -19.06 -15.23
N ASP A 115 3.02 -18.25 -14.22
CA ASP A 115 3.99 -17.39 -13.53
C ASP A 115 3.94 -17.63 -12.02
N VAL A 116 4.84 -18.52 -11.58
CA VAL A 116 4.99 -18.95 -10.18
C VAL A 116 6.34 -18.51 -9.65
N ILE A 117 6.32 -17.81 -8.51
CA ILE A 117 7.52 -17.44 -7.78
C ILE A 117 7.64 -18.38 -6.59
N SER A 118 8.67 -19.24 -6.61
CA SER A 118 8.99 -20.15 -5.52
C SER A 118 10.14 -19.59 -4.69
N VAL A 119 9.91 -19.41 -3.39
CA VAL A 119 10.94 -18.97 -2.44
C VAL A 119 11.42 -20.20 -1.65
N PRO A 120 12.71 -20.57 -1.73
CA PRO A 120 13.21 -21.77 -1.11
C PRO A 120 13.32 -21.64 0.42
N ALA A 121 13.20 -22.78 1.11
CA ALA A 121 13.53 -22.87 2.53
C ALA A 121 15.00 -22.47 2.76
N GLY A 122 15.26 -21.77 3.86
CA GLY A 122 16.58 -21.27 4.22
C GLY A 122 16.92 -19.87 3.73
N PHE A 123 16.11 -19.25 2.87
CA PHE A 123 16.28 -17.85 2.49
C PHE A 123 16.19 -16.94 3.72
N VAL A 124 17.09 -15.97 3.80
CA VAL A 124 17.21 -15.02 4.91
C VAL A 124 16.76 -13.66 4.41
N THR A 125 15.84 -13.02 5.14
CA THR A 125 15.19 -11.76 4.79
C THR A 125 15.08 -10.89 6.03
N ASP A 126 15.27 -9.59 5.88
CA ASP A 126 15.04 -8.58 6.91
C ASP A 126 13.60 -8.03 6.89
N LEU A 127 12.72 -8.62 6.07
CA LEU A 127 11.35 -8.19 5.80
C LEU A 127 11.30 -6.71 5.38
N ALA A 128 10.40 -5.93 5.96
CA ALA A 128 10.37 -4.50 5.75
C ALA A 128 11.22 -3.82 6.83
N THR A 129 12.32 -3.18 6.43
CA THR A 129 13.07 -2.23 7.27
C THR A 129 12.23 -0.98 7.51
N VAL A 130 11.22 -1.12 8.38
CA VAL A 130 10.31 -0.04 8.80
C VAL A 130 10.91 0.58 10.08
N PRO A 131 11.22 1.89 10.09
CA PRO A 131 11.67 2.56 11.31
C PRO A 131 10.70 2.31 12.47
N CYS A 132 11.23 2.02 13.68
CA CYS A 132 10.43 1.57 14.82
C CYS A 132 9.27 2.51 15.20
N ILE A 133 9.41 3.80 14.92
CA ILE A 133 8.36 4.82 15.13
C ILE A 133 7.07 4.53 14.34
N PHE A 134 7.17 3.78 13.24
CA PHE A 134 6.03 3.43 12.39
C PHE A 134 5.43 2.07 12.73
N TRP A 135 5.99 1.30 13.69
CA TRP A 135 5.50 -0.05 14.02
C TRP A 135 4.08 -0.08 14.57
N SER A 136 3.61 0.99 15.21
CA SER A 136 2.22 1.11 15.67
C SER A 136 1.21 1.09 14.50
N VAL A 137 1.65 1.47 13.31
CA VAL A 137 0.83 1.55 12.09
C VAL A 137 1.19 0.42 11.11
N MET A 138 2.46 0.05 11.04
CA MET A 138 3.08 -0.88 10.11
C MET A 138 4.11 -1.76 10.84
N PRO A 139 3.65 -2.79 11.58
CA PRO A 139 4.56 -3.71 12.26
C PRO A 139 5.30 -4.61 11.25
N PRO A 140 6.59 -4.89 11.45
CA PRO A 140 7.42 -5.60 10.46
C PRO A 140 6.90 -7.00 10.09
N ASP A 141 6.21 -7.67 11.02
CA ASP A 141 5.56 -8.99 10.89
C ASP A 141 4.07 -8.89 10.47
N GLY A 142 3.66 -7.75 9.91
CA GLY A 142 2.27 -7.50 9.53
C GLY A 142 1.76 -8.34 8.35
N LYS A 143 0.50 -8.07 7.96
CA LYS A 143 -0.19 -8.75 6.85
C LYS A 143 0.60 -8.80 5.54
N TYR A 144 1.58 -7.92 5.33
CA TYR A 144 2.42 -7.81 4.15
C TYR A 144 3.73 -8.62 4.23
N ALA A 145 4.04 -9.30 5.34
CA ALA A 145 5.32 -9.99 5.53
C ALA A 145 5.63 -10.95 4.37
N LYS A 146 4.67 -11.79 3.96
CA LYS A 146 4.85 -12.69 2.81
C LYS A 146 5.18 -11.97 1.49
N ALA A 147 4.60 -10.80 1.27
CA ALA A 147 4.89 -9.99 0.09
C ALA A 147 6.31 -9.39 0.17
N ALA A 148 6.74 -8.95 1.36
CA ALA A 148 8.10 -8.45 1.58
C ALA A 148 9.15 -9.52 1.31
N ILE A 149 8.94 -10.75 1.79
CA ILE A 149 9.83 -11.89 1.52
C ILE A 149 10.02 -12.12 0.01
N ILE A 150 8.93 -12.08 -0.76
CA ILE A 150 9.00 -12.23 -2.22
C ILE A 150 9.77 -11.07 -2.86
N HIS A 151 9.52 -9.85 -2.39
CA HIS A 151 10.20 -8.67 -2.90
C HIS A 151 11.72 -8.77 -2.70
N ASP A 152 12.15 -9.12 -1.49
CA ASP A 152 13.57 -9.32 -1.16
C ASP A 152 14.18 -10.44 -2.01
N TYR A 153 13.48 -11.58 -2.13
CA TYR A 153 13.95 -12.71 -2.93
C TYR A 153 14.10 -12.36 -4.42
N LEU A 154 13.14 -11.63 -4.99
CA LEU A 154 13.19 -11.17 -6.37
C LEU A 154 14.35 -10.18 -6.59
N TYR A 155 14.63 -9.34 -5.59
CA TYR A 155 15.68 -8.35 -5.63
C TYR A 155 17.07 -8.98 -5.53
N ASP A 156 17.31 -9.83 -4.52
CA ASP A 156 18.58 -10.51 -4.27
C ASP A 156 19.01 -11.42 -5.41
N ASN A 157 18.04 -12.10 -6.04
CA ASN A 157 18.31 -13.03 -7.13
C ASN A 157 18.18 -12.38 -8.52
N ALA A 158 17.92 -11.06 -8.58
CA ALA A 158 17.74 -10.30 -9.81
C ALA A 158 16.79 -10.97 -10.83
N LEU A 159 15.75 -11.65 -10.34
CA LEU A 159 14.86 -12.47 -11.17
C LEU A 159 13.93 -11.63 -12.05
N ARG A 160 13.64 -10.39 -11.64
CA ARG A 160 12.73 -9.46 -12.31
C ARG A 160 13.28 -8.05 -12.25
N THR A 161 12.73 -7.16 -13.08
CA THR A 161 13.10 -5.74 -13.00
C THR A 161 12.57 -5.11 -11.71
N LYS A 162 13.25 -4.07 -11.19
CA LYS A 162 12.82 -3.34 -9.98
C LYS A 162 11.35 -2.89 -10.04
N LYS A 163 10.88 -2.45 -11.21
CA LYS A 163 9.48 -2.03 -11.40
C LYS A 163 8.51 -3.20 -11.28
N GLU A 164 8.84 -4.35 -11.87
CA GLU A 164 8.03 -5.56 -11.76
C GLU A 164 8.00 -6.09 -10.33
N ALA A 165 9.14 -6.15 -9.64
CA ALA A 165 9.20 -6.55 -8.24
C ALA A 165 8.31 -5.66 -7.35
N ASN A 166 8.30 -4.34 -7.57
CA ASN A 166 7.45 -3.43 -6.82
C ASN A 166 5.95 -3.61 -7.13
N LEU A 167 5.60 -3.97 -8.37
CA LEU A 167 4.21 -4.28 -8.75
C LEU A 167 3.76 -5.62 -8.13
N ILE A 168 4.63 -6.63 -8.15
CA ILE A 168 4.38 -7.94 -7.52
C ILE A 168 4.22 -7.77 -6.01
N PHE A 169 5.04 -6.94 -5.37
CA PHE A 169 4.89 -6.58 -3.96
C PHE A 169 3.53 -5.94 -3.67
N LEU A 170 3.12 -4.95 -4.49
CA LEU A 170 1.82 -4.31 -4.38
C LEU A 170 0.66 -5.32 -4.51
N ASP A 171 0.83 -6.28 -5.40
CA ASP A 171 -0.16 -7.33 -5.66
C ASP A 171 -0.22 -8.36 -4.53
N GLY A 172 0.92 -8.83 -4.04
CA GLY A 172 1.05 -9.73 -2.89
C GLY A 172 0.44 -9.14 -1.61
N MET A 173 0.44 -7.82 -1.44
CA MET A 173 -0.25 -7.16 -0.33
C MET A 173 -1.79 -7.13 -0.48
N THR A 174 -2.33 -7.40 -1.66
CA THR A 174 -3.79 -7.48 -1.87
C THR A 174 -4.38 -8.76 -1.26
N VAL A 175 -3.68 -9.87 -1.39
CA VAL A 175 -4.07 -11.21 -0.91
C VAL A 175 -4.46 -11.24 0.57
N PRO A 176 -3.64 -10.72 1.50
CA PRO A 176 -3.97 -10.68 2.92
C PRO A 176 -4.99 -9.56 3.27
N GLY A 177 -5.46 -8.80 2.28
CA GLY A 177 -6.46 -7.75 2.45
C GLY A 177 -5.89 -6.46 3.04
N ALA A 178 -4.66 -6.06 2.71
CA ALA A 178 -4.10 -4.81 3.21
C ALA A 178 -4.91 -3.60 2.68
N PRO A 179 -5.25 -2.61 3.54
CA PRO A 179 -5.95 -1.41 3.12
C PRO A 179 -5.21 -0.68 2.00
N LYS A 180 -5.96 -0.09 1.06
CA LYS A 180 -5.40 0.55 -0.14
C LYS A 180 -4.39 1.65 0.18
N TRP A 181 -4.64 2.45 1.22
CA TRP A 181 -3.72 3.52 1.64
C TRP A 181 -2.37 2.95 2.10
N LYS A 182 -2.38 1.86 2.88
CA LYS A 182 -1.17 1.20 3.38
C LYS A 182 -0.34 0.61 2.23
N ARG A 183 -1.00 0.01 1.24
CA ARG A 183 -0.37 -0.50 0.03
C ARG A 183 0.32 0.59 -0.80
N ILE A 184 -0.33 1.75 -0.94
CA ILE A 184 0.23 2.90 -1.67
C ILE A 184 1.45 3.45 -0.93
N GLU A 185 1.35 3.63 0.39
CA GLU A 185 2.44 4.13 1.22
C GLU A 185 3.69 3.25 1.11
N MET A 186 3.52 1.93 1.28
CA MET A 186 4.62 0.98 1.18
C MET A 186 5.19 0.90 -0.24
N TYR A 187 4.36 1.00 -1.28
CA TYR A 187 4.86 1.07 -2.66
C TYR A 187 5.67 2.33 -2.94
N LEU A 188 5.28 3.48 -2.38
CA LEU A 188 6.04 4.73 -2.51
C LEU A 188 7.37 4.65 -1.74
N ALA A 189 7.40 4.01 -0.58
CA ALA A 189 8.62 3.82 0.21
C ALA A 189 9.66 2.93 -0.49
N VAL A 190 9.22 1.98 -1.33
CA VAL A 190 10.07 1.00 -2.03
C VAL A 190 10.44 1.44 -3.46
N ARG A 191 9.85 2.52 -3.96
CA ARG A 191 10.10 3.04 -5.32
C ARG A 191 11.42 3.81 -5.41
#